data_AF-A0AA90TJY0-F1
#
_entry.id   AF-A0AA90TJY0-F1
#
_cell.length_a   1.000
_cell.length_b   1.000
_cell.length_c   1.000
_cell.angle_alpha   90.00
_cell.angle_beta   90.00
_cell.angle_gamma   90.00
#
_symmetry.space_group_name_H-M   'P 1'
#
loop_
_entity.id
_entity.type
_entity.pdbx_description
1 polymer ?
#
loop_
_entity_poly.entity_id
_entity_poly.type
_entity_poly.pdbx_seq_one_letter_code
_entity_poly.pdbx_strand_id
1 'polypeptide(L)'
;MLRDIRFGVRLTKRDAVTEKTNPDYNWVAVSQPWQLGWNIGQLASLGDPRFSGNTRVHNFNNFFGGKVSVPSLVVPNTSLATGYPDSYAGLHKYHDILCNENAAAKGVTPDCAPWKAASYGTDPAGSNEQTEKTGAFYTQARFGFDDLPMPIDGNIGLRYVKTDMKASGYTVFSYTRPTIPDGYQTIGPAIPNIPAFVRAQDYRNSYSNVLPSLNLRMKASDKLQFRFAASSAVSRPDFSQLQGYTTLSQDVKTTSDDAAGVVRVNSVTLTGEGSGNPALKPVTSRQVDLTAEWYFAPAGSLTFAVFNKQLKDIIVDQSYNFQLPDVNGKMNDFTVTAPINGAKGRARGFEVAYQQYFDNLPQWLSGLGVQANFTFVDGKKTMYQSVFQQYCTGGAGNGASNLNLNMNGCDTNGRSFGNLPLYNQSRRSYNLALMYDKGPLSSRLAYNWRSRSLQGVNVTGTKGGDGLDSNPASPTVGDHNVSYGLPTWAAAYGQLDASIFYKITEQLSFGLEAQNINDAKFRQEMDQTIGTKGRAWFVTGPRYTAQMRYSF
;
A
#
# COMPACT_ATOMS: atom_id res chain seq x y z
N MET A 1 -36.32 -30.67 7.45
CA MET A 1 -36.58 -30.98 6.03
C MET A 1 -35.61 -30.23 5.10
N LEU A 2 -35.18 -30.88 4.01
CA LEU A 2 -34.47 -30.24 2.90
C LEU A 2 -35.44 -29.34 2.14
N ARG A 3 -35.03 -28.11 1.80
CA ARG A 3 -35.84 -27.13 1.05
C ARG A 3 -35.48 -27.09 -0.43
N ASP A 4 -34.19 -26.96 -0.76
CA ASP A 4 -33.69 -27.00 -2.13
C ASP A 4 -32.19 -27.28 -2.17
N ILE A 5 -31.71 -27.67 -3.35
CA ILE A 5 -30.30 -27.81 -3.68
C ILE A 5 -30.02 -26.91 -4.88
N ARG A 6 -28.93 -26.14 -4.80
CA ARG A 6 -28.43 -25.29 -5.87
C ARG A 6 -27.03 -25.72 -6.21
N PHE A 7 -26.72 -25.83 -7.49
CA PHE A 7 -25.36 -26.05 -7.97
C PHE A 7 -25.07 -25.15 -9.16
N GLY A 8 -23.79 -24.99 -9.48
CA GLY A 8 -23.40 -24.25 -10.67
C GLY A 8 -21.92 -24.36 -10.96
N VAL A 9 -21.58 -23.97 -12.18
CA VAL A 9 -20.21 -23.89 -12.69
C VAL A 9 -19.91 -22.44 -13.04
N ARG A 10 -18.69 -22.00 -12.75
CA ARG A 10 -18.18 -20.70 -13.20
C ARG A 10 -16.81 -20.87 -13.81
N LEU A 11 -16.65 -20.37 -15.03
CA LEU A 11 -15.38 -20.31 -15.74
C LEU A 11 -15.00 -18.84 -15.94
N THR A 12 -13.74 -18.48 -15.75
CA THR A 12 -13.23 -17.13 -16.01
C THR A 12 -11.85 -17.18 -16.66
N LYS A 13 -11.56 -16.21 -17.53
CA LYS A 13 -10.21 -15.88 -18.01
C LYS A 13 -9.99 -14.39 -17.78
N ARG A 14 -8.83 -14.03 -17.26
CA ARG A 14 -8.36 -12.65 -17.09
C ARG A 14 -6.95 -12.57 -17.64
N ASP A 15 -6.66 -11.50 -18.34
CA ASP A 15 -5.34 -11.21 -18.90
C ASP A 15 -4.91 -9.81 -18.41
N ALA A 16 -3.62 -9.63 -18.16
CA ALA A 16 -3.02 -8.36 -17.75
C ALA A 16 -1.64 -8.21 -18.40
N VAL A 17 -1.32 -6.99 -18.83
CA VAL A 17 0.00 -6.62 -19.33
C VAL A 17 0.50 -5.46 -18.49
N THR A 18 1.69 -5.60 -17.91
CA THR A 18 2.39 -4.51 -17.22
C THR A 18 3.52 -4.04 -18.11
N GLU A 19 3.53 -2.76 -18.48
CA GLU A 19 4.60 -2.16 -19.28
C GLU A 19 5.34 -1.11 -18.44
N LYS A 20 6.66 -1.28 -18.32
CA LYS A 20 7.58 -0.29 -17.79
C LYS A 20 8.16 0.56 -18.91
N THR A 21 8.41 1.82 -18.57
CA THR A 21 9.07 2.77 -19.46
C THR A 21 10.58 2.51 -19.48
N ASN A 22 11.28 2.81 -20.57
CA ASN A 22 12.73 2.67 -20.66
C ASN A 22 13.44 4.04 -20.62
N PRO A 23 14.27 4.32 -19.59
CA PRO A 23 14.52 3.50 -18.39
C PRO A 23 13.34 3.50 -17.40
N ASP A 24 13.34 2.56 -16.44
CA ASP A 24 12.32 2.36 -15.37
C ASP A 24 11.93 3.66 -14.62
N TYR A 25 12.75 4.71 -14.76
CA TYR A 25 12.55 6.04 -14.21
C TYR A 25 12.80 7.12 -15.27
N ASN A 26 11.75 7.82 -15.68
CA ASN A 26 11.80 8.88 -16.71
C ASN A 26 11.58 10.30 -16.18
N TRP A 27 11.65 10.49 -14.87
CA TRP A 27 11.65 11.83 -14.28
C TRP A 27 13.06 12.42 -14.42
N VAL A 28 13.21 13.35 -15.35
CA VAL A 28 14.45 14.10 -15.54
C VAL A 28 14.17 15.59 -15.43
N ALA A 29 15.05 16.31 -14.74
CA ALA A 29 15.03 17.76 -14.79
C ALA A 29 15.41 18.24 -16.20
N VAL A 30 14.84 19.37 -16.61
CA VAL A 30 15.17 20.02 -17.89
C VAL A 30 16.67 20.32 -17.98
N SER A 31 17.28 20.72 -16.86
CA SER A 31 18.72 20.85 -16.68
C SER A 31 19.14 20.22 -15.36
N GLN A 32 20.30 19.58 -15.32
CA GLN A 32 20.75 18.84 -14.15
C GLN A 32 21.64 19.70 -13.23
N PRO A 33 21.53 19.58 -11.90
CA PRO A 33 22.37 20.33 -10.95
C PRO A 33 23.88 20.19 -11.17
N TRP A 34 24.35 19.02 -11.60
CA TRP A 34 25.77 18.76 -11.83
C TRP A 34 26.36 19.45 -13.08
N GLN A 35 25.52 19.97 -13.97
CA GLN A 35 25.95 20.72 -15.17
C GLN A 35 26.37 22.16 -14.84
N LEU A 36 25.98 22.67 -13.66
CA LEU A 36 26.17 24.05 -13.26
C LEU A 36 27.66 24.42 -13.15
N GLY A 37 28.05 25.52 -13.79
CA GLY A 37 29.44 26.03 -13.81
C GLY A 37 30.33 25.37 -14.86
N TRP A 38 30.03 24.15 -15.28
CA TRP A 38 30.75 23.44 -16.35
C TRP A 38 30.08 23.66 -17.70
N ASN A 39 28.89 23.08 -17.88
CA ASN A 39 28.17 23.02 -19.13
C ASN A 39 27.11 24.12 -19.26
N ILE A 40 26.51 24.54 -18.15
CA ILE A 40 25.50 25.61 -18.09
C ILE A 40 25.83 26.63 -17.00
N GLY A 41 25.46 27.91 -17.23
CA GLY A 41 25.71 28.98 -16.26
C GLY A 41 24.69 29.04 -15.11
N GLN A 42 23.50 28.46 -15.30
CA GLN A 42 22.41 28.40 -14.32
C GLN A 42 21.48 27.23 -14.62
N LEU A 43 20.66 26.82 -13.65
CA LEU A 43 19.63 25.81 -13.86
C LEU A 43 18.42 26.39 -14.59
N ALA A 44 17.84 25.63 -15.51
CA ALA A 44 16.54 25.88 -16.09
C ALA A 44 15.50 25.95 -14.97
N SER A 45 14.77 27.05 -14.94
CA SER A 45 13.75 27.33 -13.93
C SER A 45 12.51 27.87 -14.62
N LEU A 46 11.33 27.45 -14.16
CA LEU A 46 10.05 27.97 -14.65
C LEU A 46 9.88 29.48 -14.39
N GLY A 47 10.69 30.05 -13.49
CA GLY A 47 10.74 31.49 -13.23
C GLY A 47 11.60 32.31 -14.19
N ASP A 48 12.34 31.67 -15.11
CA ASP A 48 13.13 32.39 -16.11
C ASP A 48 12.20 33.08 -17.13
N PRO A 49 12.41 34.38 -17.46
CA PRO A 49 11.56 35.13 -18.37
C PRO A 49 11.36 34.48 -19.75
N ARG A 50 12.29 33.63 -20.19
CA ARG A 50 12.18 32.88 -21.45
C ARG A 50 11.10 31.79 -21.40
N PHE A 51 10.63 31.39 -20.21
CA PHE A 51 9.44 30.55 -20.02
C PHE A 51 8.15 31.37 -19.87
N SER A 52 8.20 32.70 -20.00
CA SER A 52 7.00 33.55 -19.94
C SER A 52 5.96 33.11 -20.96
N GLY A 53 4.70 32.99 -20.52
CA GLY A 53 3.60 32.44 -21.33
C GLY A 53 3.42 30.92 -21.24
N ASN A 54 4.43 30.16 -20.78
CA ASN A 54 4.33 28.72 -20.53
C ASN A 54 4.14 28.39 -19.03
N THR A 55 4.24 29.38 -18.17
CA THR A 55 4.11 29.26 -16.73
C THR A 55 3.15 30.31 -16.17
N ARG A 56 2.69 30.08 -14.94
CA ARG A 56 1.88 31.03 -14.18
C ARG A 56 2.26 31.01 -12.72
N VAL A 57 2.07 32.13 -12.04
CA VAL A 57 2.19 32.18 -10.58
C VAL A 57 0.90 31.64 -9.97
N HIS A 58 1.02 30.59 -9.17
CA HIS A 58 -0.06 30.05 -8.37
C HIS A 58 0.11 30.50 -6.91
N ASN A 59 -0.87 31.24 -6.43
CA ASN A 59 -0.92 31.70 -5.04
C ASN A 59 -1.80 30.75 -4.22
N PHE A 60 -1.28 30.26 -3.11
CA PHE A 60 -2.04 29.43 -2.19
C PHE A 60 -2.77 30.27 -1.14
N ASN A 61 -3.69 31.12 -1.61
CA ASN A 61 -4.39 32.10 -0.77
C ASN A 61 -5.21 31.50 0.39
N ASN A 62 -5.53 30.20 0.30
CA ASN A 62 -6.34 29.48 1.28
C ASN A 62 -5.64 28.20 1.78
N PHE A 63 -4.31 28.16 1.77
CA PHE A 63 -3.58 26.99 2.28
C PHE A 63 -3.93 26.74 3.75
N PHE A 64 -4.35 25.51 4.08
CA PHE A 64 -4.88 25.15 5.40
C PHE A 64 -5.95 26.13 5.93
N GLY A 65 -6.83 26.63 5.07
CA GLY A 65 -7.88 27.58 5.47
C GLY A 65 -7.34 28.99 5.75
N GLY A 66 -6.21 29.36 5.14
CA GLY A 66 -5.52 30.63 5.37
C GLY A 66 -4.70 30.67 6.67
N LYS A 67 -4.68 29.57 7.44
CA LYS A 67 -3.96 29.48 8.72
C LYS A 67 -2.45 29.29 8.57
N VAL A 68 -2.00 28.97 7.36
CA VAL A 68 -0.57 28.78 7.04
C VAL A 68 -0.24 29.61 5.81
N SER A 69 0.64 30.60 5.98
CA SER A 69 1.20 31.32 4.85
C SER A 69 2.26 30.44 4.17
N VAL A 70 2.13 30.24 2.87
CA VAL A 70 3.14 29.56 2.05
C VAL A 70 3.52 30.43 0.86
N PRO A 71 4.77 30.34 0.38
CA PRO A 71 5.19 31.04 -0.81
C PRO A 71 4.34 30.68 -2.04
N SER A 72 4.15 31.65 -2.93
CA SER A 72 3.61 31.40 -4.26
C SER A 72 4.55 30.49 -5.06
N LEU A 73 4.00 29.64 -5.91
CA LEU A 73 4.77 28.76 -6.79
C LEU A 73 4.61 29.18 -8.23
N VAL A 74 5.71 29.17 -8.99
CA VAL A 74 5.65 29.22 -10.44
C VAL A 74 5.37 27.81 -10.94
N VAL A 75 4.22 27.62 -11.58
CA VAL A 75 3.76 26.30 -12.06
C VAL A 75 3.60 26.33 -13.58
N PRO A 76 3.74 25.19 -14.27
CA PRO A 76 3.50 25.14 -15.71
C PRO A 76 2.02 25.43 -16.02
N ASN A 77 1.78 26.05 -17.17
CA ASN A 77 0.43 26.19 -17.71
C ASN A 77 -0.13 24.82 -18.10
N THR A 78 -1.45 24.67 -18.05
CA THR A 78 -2.13 23.42 -18.44
C THR A 78 -1.79 23.02 -19.87
N SER A 79 -1.68 23.99 -20.79
CA SER A 79 -1.26 23.75 -22.17
C SER A 79 0.13 23.12 -22.29
N LEU A 80 1.07 23.46 -21.40
CA LEU A 80 2.39 22.84 -21.35
C LEU A 80 2.30 21.38 -20.87
N ALA A 81 1.43 21.10 -19.90
CA ALA A 81 1.23 19.75 -19.37
C ALA A 81 0.47 18.83 -20.34
N THR A 82 -0.48 19.36 -21.11
CA THR A 82 -1.32 18.56 -22.03
C THR A 82 -0.81 18.55 -23.47
N GLY A 83 0.16 19.39 -23.81
CA GLY A 83 0.63 19.60 -25.19
C GLY A 83 1.71 18.62 -25.68
N TYR A 84 1.81 17.43 -25.11
CA TYR A 84 2.78 16.43 -25.56
C TYR A 84 2.47 15.99 -27.02
N PRO A 85 3.49 15.82 -27.90
CA PRO A 85 4.93 15.89 -27.65
C PRO A 85 5.56 17.30 -27.79
N ASP A 86 4.85 18.26 -28.37
CA ASP A 86 5.43 19.56 -28.74
C ASP A 86 5.83 20.42 -27.54
N SER A 87 4.98 20.47 -26.51
CA SER A 87 5.27 21.19 -25.26
C SER A 87 6.52 20.63 -24.56
N TYR A 88 6.69 19.32 -24.65
CA TYR A 88 7.79 18.58 -24.06
C TYR A 88 9.09 18.82 -24.83
N ALA A 89 9.07 18.80 -26.16
CA ALA A 89 10.21 19.19 -26.99
C ALA A 89 10.58 20.67 -26.77
N GLY A 90 9.59 21.56 -26.71
CA GLY A 90 9.79 22.98 -26.43
C GLY A 90 10.46 23.22 -25.07
N LEU A 91 10.00 22.53 -24.02
CA LEU A 91 10.58 22.63 -22.68
C LEU A 91 12.04 22.17 -22.63
N HIS A 92 12.43 21.17 -23.41
CA HIS A 92 13.81 20.64 -23.39
C HIS A 92 14.79 21.43 -24.26
N LYS A 93 14.32 22.26 -25.21
CA LYS A 93 15.20 23.20 -25.95
C LYS A 93 15.91 24.20 -25.04
N TYR A 94 15.36 24.50 -23.87
CA TYR A 94 15.98 25.44 -22.93
C TYR A 94 17.31 24.94 -22.37
N HIS A 95 17.49 23.63 -22.27
CA HIS A 95 18.80 23.03 -21.97
C HIS A 95 19.85 23.48 -22.99
N ASP A 96 19.53 23.38 -24.28
CA ASP A 96 20.45 23.70 -25.37
C ASP A 96 20.77 25.19 -25.41
N ILE A 97 19.79 26.05 -25.12
CA ILE A 97 19.99 27.50 -24.98
C ILE A 97 21.02 27.81 -23.88
N LEU A 98 20.81 27.26 -22.67
CA LEU A 98 21.72 27.48 -21.53
C LEU A 98 23.12 26.94 -21.80
N CYS A 99 23.22 25.85 -22.55
CA CYS A 99 24.49 25.29 -22.98
C CYS A 99 25.24 26.25 -23.90
N ASN A 100 24.57 26.74 -24.94
CA ASN A 100 25.15 27.64 -25.93
C ASN A 100 25.59 28.96 -25.29
N GLU A 101 24.81 29.51 -24.37
CA GLU A 101 25.14 30.75 -23.64
C GLU A 101 26.43 30.59 -22.81
N ASN A 102 26.55 29.49 -22.07
CA ASN A 102 27.73 29.22 -21.25
C ASN A 102 28.97 28.93 -22.11
N ALA A 103 28.82 28.20 -23.22
CA ALA A 103 29.90 27.97 -24.17
C ALA A 103 30.39 29.27 -24.82
N ALA A 104 29.46 30.12 -25.24
CA ALA A 104 29.78 31.46 -25.78
C ALA A 104 30.49 32.34 -24.74
N ALA A 105 30.03 32.34 -23.49
CA ALA A 105 30.67 33.09 -22.40
C ALA A 105 32.11 32.62 -22.11
N LYS A 106 32.42 31.36 -22.40
CA LYS A 106 33.76 30.76 -22.24
C LYS A 106 34.60 30.78 -23.52
N GLY A 107 34.04 31.18 -24.65
CA GLY A 107 34.72 31.13 -25.96
C GLY A 107 35.00 29.71 -26.45
N VAL A 108 34.18 28.72 -26.05
CA VAL A 108 34.34 27.31 -26.42
C VAL A 108 33.12 26.81 -27.20
N THR A 109 33.25 25.64 -27.83
CA THR A 109 32.11 24.96 -28.45
C THR A 109 31.21 24.33 -27.38
N PRO A 110 29.88 24.36 -27.54
CA PRO A 110 28.95 23.70 -26.61
C PRO A 110 29.21 22.19 -26.53
N ASP A 111 29.23 21.65 -25.31
CA ASP A 111 29.58 20.25 -25.02
C ASP A 111 28.48 19.49 -24.25
N CYS A 112 27.30 20.11 -24.06
CA CYS A 112 26.20 19.43 -23.38
C CYS A 112 25.67 18.28 -24.22
N ALA A 113 25.44 17.13 -23.58
CA ALA A 113 24.79 16.01 -24.23
C ALA A 113 23.37 16.40 -24.66
N PRO A 114 22.95 16.08 -25.90
CA PRO A 114 21.60 16.37 -26.35
C PRO A 114 20.61 15.58 -25.50
N TRP A 115 19.55 16.26 -25.08
CA TRP A 115 18.49 15.63 -24.32
C TRP A 115 17.75 14.57 -25.17
N LYS A 116 17.37 13.44 -24.57
CA LYS A 116 16.71 12.32 -25.26
C LYS A 116 15.38 11.98 -24.59
N ALA A 117 14.33 11.82 -25.41
CA ALA A 117 13.03 11.43 -24.93
C ALA A 117 13.00 10.00 -24.38
N ALA A 118 12.25 9.86 -23.30
CA ALA A 118 11.86 8.56 -22.76
C ALA A 118 11.21 7.72 -23.87
N SER A 119 11.60 6.45 -23.96
CA SER A 119 10.98 5.49 -24.87
C SER A 119 10.08 4.53 -24.08
N TYR A 120 8.95 4.16 -24.68
CA TYR A 120 7.97 3.25 -24.09
C TYR A 120 7.95 1.94 -24.89
N GLY A 121 7.90 0.79 -24.20
CA GLY A 121 7.69 -0.51 -24.83
C GLY A 121 8.84 -1.04 -25.71
N THR A 122 9.99 -0.36 -25.74
CA THR A 122 11.17 -0.77 -26.54
C THR A 122 12.14 -1.68 -25.79
N ASP A 123 12.02 -1.76 -24.46
CA ASP A 123 12.75 -2.72 -23.66
C ASP A 123 11.95 -4.03 -23.61
N PRO A 124 12.46 -5.13 -24.20
CA PRO A 124 11.84 -6.45 -24.04
C PRO A 124 11.62 -6.79 -22.57
N ALA A 125 12.52 -6.37 -21.67
CA ALA A 125 12.40 -6.57 -20.22
C ALA A 125 11.31 -5.71 -19.56
N GLY A 126 10.81 -4.68 -20.25
CA GLY A 126 9.81 -3.76 -19.75
C GLY A 126 8.39 -4.32 -19.77
N SER A 127 8.10 -5.43 -20.48
CA SER A 127 6.75 -6.01 -20.55
C SER A 127 6.61 -7.27 -19.69
N ASN A 128 5.50 -7.36 -18.97
CA ASN A 128 5.12 -8.53 -18.19
C ASN A 128 3.68 -8.95 -18.51
N GLU A 129 3.52 -10.10 -19.16
CA GLU A 129 2.21 -10.63 -19.52
C GLU A 129 1.76 -11.67 -18.51
N GLN A 130 0.50 -11.60 -18.08
CA GLN A 130 -0.07 -12.52 -17.11
C GLN A 130 -1.47 -12.95 -17.53
N THR A 131 -1.75 -14.25 -17.36
CA THR A 131 -3.07 -14.83 -17.61
C THR A 131 -3.50 -15.66 -16.42
N GLU A 132 -4.71 -15.44 -15.92
CA GLU A 132 -5.37 -16.26 -14.91
C GLU A 132 -6.63 -16.91 -15.49
N LYS A 133 -6.71 -18.24 -15.43
CA LYS A 133 -7.92 -19.01 -15.73
C LYS A 133 -8.45 -19.63 -14.45
N THR A 134 -9.75 -19.53 -14.20
CA THR A 134 -10.39 -20.23 -13.07
C THR A 134 -11.56 -21.06 -13.54
N GLY A 135 -11.67 -22.27 -12.99
CA GLY A 135 -12.83 -23.12 -13.11
C GLY A 135 -13.36 -23.45 -11.71
N ALA A 136 -14.64 -23.23 -11.48
CA ALA A 136 -15.28 -23.49 -10.20
C ALA A 136 -16.55 -24.33 -10.37
N PHE A 137 -16.74 -25.28 -9.46
CA PHE A 137 -18.01 -25.95 -9.23
C PHE A 137 -18.47 -25.64 -7.80
N TYR A 138 -19.76 -25.36 -7.62
CA TYR A 138 -20.33 -25.16 -6.30
C TYR A 138 -21.65 -25.89 -6.17
N THR A 139 -21.93 -26.33 -4.94
CA THR A 139 -23.21 -26.89 -4.52
C THR A 139 -23.60 -26.34 -3.15
N GLN A 140 -24.89 -26.17 -2.91
CA GLN A 140 -25.46 -25.70 -1.65
C GLN A 140 -26.81 -26.37 -1.43
N ALA A 141 -27.01 -26.93 -0.25
CA ALA A 141 -28.31 -27.43 0.20
C ALA A 141 -28.86 -26.46 1.25
N ARG A 142 -30.12 -26.02 1.08
CA ARG A 142 -30.88 -25.26 2.07
C ARG A 142 -31.83 -26.18 2.80
N PHE A 143 -31.96 -26.01 4.11
CA PHE A 143 -32.82 -26.83 4.95
C PHE A 143 -33.55 -25.98 5.99
N GLY A 144 -34.61 -26.53 6.56
CA GLY A 144 -35.38 -25.93 7.65
C GLY A 144 -36.09 -26.99 8.48
N PHE A 145 -36.15 -26.77 9.78
CA PHE A 145 -36.86 -27.58 10.78
C PHE A 145 -37.84 -26.64 11.47
N ASP A 146 -38.98 -26.43 10.83
CA ASP A 146 -39.96 -25.43 11.26
C ASP A 146 -40.83 -25.94 12.43
N ASP A 147 -40.92 -27.26 12.61
CA ASP A 147 -41.74 -27.91 13.67
C ASP A 147 -41.06 -27.99 15.04
N LEU A 148 -39.81 -27.51 15.16
CA LEU A 148 -39.10 -27.48 16.45
C LEU A 148 -39.64 -26.35 17.33
N PRO A 149 -39.60 -26.50 18.68
CA PRO A 149 -39.98 -25.42 19.60
C PRO A 149 -39.21 -24.10 19.34
N MET A 150 -37.98 -24.21 18.87
CA MET A 150 -37.21 -23.11 18.29
C MET A 150 -36.87 -23.47 16.85
N PRO A 151 -37.58 -22.93 15.85
CA PRO A 151 -37.34 -23.26 14.45
C PRO A 151 -35.90 -22.98 14.02
N ILE A 152 -35.31 -23.92 13.28
CA ILE A 152 -33.93 -23.78 12.75
C ILE A 152 -33.96 -23.85 11.23
N ASP A 153 -33.38 -22.85 10.57
CA ASP A 153 -33.14 -22.89 9.12
C ASP A 153 -31.67 -22.60 8.80
N GLY A 154 -31.23 -23.03 7.63
CA GLY A 154 -29.82 -22.90 7.28
C GLY A 154 -29.48 -23.36 5.89
N ASN A 155 -28.19 -23.27 5.58
CA ASN A 155 -27.61 -23.84 4.39
C ASN A 155 -26.22 -24.41 4.67
N ILE A 156 -25.90 -25.49 3.97
CA ILE A 156 -24.57 -26.05 3.89
C ILE A 156 -24.14 -26.06 2.42
N GLY A 157 -22.90 -25.69 2.15
CA GLY A 157 -22.39 -25.57 0.80
C GLY A 157 -20.92 -25.89 0.69
N LEU A 158 -20.51 -26.22 -0.53
CA LEU A 158 -19.14 -26.51 -0.89
C LEU A 158 -18.86 -25.87 -2.24
N ARG A 159 -17.74 -25.16 -2.34
CA ARG A 159 -17.23 -24.65 -3.61
C ARG A 159 -15.80 -25.14 -3.83
N TYR A 160 -15.58 -25.83 -4.95
CA TYR A 160 -14.24 -26.18 -5.43
C TYR A 160 -13.84 -25.20 -6.51
N VAL A 161 -12.61 -24.69 -6.45
CA VAL A 161 -12.07 -23.78 -7.46
C VAL A 161 -10.67 -24.23 -7.86
N LYS A 162 -10.44 -24.47 -9.14
CA LYS A 162 -9.13 -24.66 -9.75
C LYS A 162 -8.71 -23.36 -10.42
N THR A 163 -7.48 -22.93 -10.17
CA THR A 163 -6.88 -21.75 -10.79
C THR A 163 -5.60 -22.16 -11.49
N ASP A 164 -5.44 -21.74 -12.72
CA ASP A 164 -4.23 -21.89 -13.53
C ASP A 164 -3.75 -20.50 -13.94
N MET A 165 -2.50 -20.19 -13.63
CA MET A 165 -1.89 -18.89 -13.86
C MET A 165 -0.61 -19.06 -14.69
N LYS A 166 -0.41 -18.14 -15.63
CA LYS A 166 0.83 -17.99 -16.38
C LYS A 166 1.32 -16.55 -16.25
N ALA A 167 2.63 -16.38 -16.08
CA ALA A 167 3.27 -15.08 -16.15
C ALA A 167 4.52 -15.20 -17.02
N SER A 168 4.69 -14.29 -17.97
CA SER A 168 5.85 -14.18 -18.85
C SER A 168 6.54 -12.86 -18.55
N GLY A 169 7.82 -12.92 -18.23
CA GLY A 169 8.62 -11.76 -17.83
C GLY A 169 10.11 -12.03 -17.99
N TYR A 170 10.94 -11.39 -17.16
CA TYR A 170 12.39 -11.39 -17.34
C TYR A 170 13.16 -11.45 -16.01
N THR A 171 14.28 -12.14 -16.02
CA THR A 171 15.36 -11.93 -15.05
C THR A 171 16.44 -11.09 -15.71
N VAL A 172 16.77 -9.96 -15.10
CA VAL A 172 17.79 -9.03 -15.58
C VAL A 172 18.94 -9.01 -14.58
N PHE A 173 20.16 -9.17 -15.05
CA PHE A 173 21.35 -8.94 -14.24
C PHE A 173 22.19 -7.83 -14.85
N SER A 174 22.49 -6.82 -14.03
CA SER A 174 23.41 -5.74 -14.34
C SER A 174 24.51 -5.65 -13.28
N TYR A 175 25.66 -5.12 -13.66
CA TYR A 175 26.76 -4.89 -12.74
C TYR A 175 27.36 -3.52 -12.97
N THR A 176 27.89 -2.93 -11.89
CA THR A 176 28.78 -1.78 -11.97
C THR A 176 30.18 -2.27 -11.61
N ARG A 177 31.11 -2.21 -12.56
CA ARG A 177 32.53 -2.51 -12.30
C ARG A 177 33.31 -1.21 -12.24
N PRO A 178 34.13 -1.00 -11.20
CA PRO A 178 35.07 0.11 -11.18
C PRO A 178 36.10 -0.10 -12.29
N THR A 179 36.50 0.99 -12.95
CA THR A 179 37.63 0.99 -13.86
C THR A 179 38.90 0.78 -13.04
N ILE A 180 39.63 -0.30 -13.31
CA ILE A 180 40.92 -0.57 -12.70
C ILE A 180 41.99 -0.09 -13.70
N PRO A 181 42.85 0.87 -13.34
CA PRO A 181 43.89 1.34 -14.25
C PRO A 181 44.88 0.23 -14.61
N ASP A 182 45.41 0.26 -15.83
CA ASP A 182 46.39 -0.73 -16.30
C ASP A 182 47.63 -0.75 -15.39
N GLY A 183 48.07 -1.96 -15.03
CA GLY A 183 49.23 -2.18 -14.15
C GLY A 183 48.93 -2.14 -12.65
N TYR A 184 47.70 -1.81 -12.22
CA TYR A 184 47.35 -1.81 -10.80
C TYR A 184 47.05 -3.21 -10.28
N GLN A 185 47.53 -3.53 -9.08
CA GLN A 185 47.17 -4.77 -8.39
C GLN A 185 45.81 -4.63 -7.71
N THR A 186 44.95 -5.64 -7.85
CA THR A 186 43.65 -5.67 -7.15
C THR A 186 43.74 -6.53 -5.89
N ILE A 187 43.39 -5.97 -4.73
CA ILE A 187 43.38 -6.67 -3.44
C ILE A 187 42.01 -6.60 -2.78
N GLY A 188 41.66 -7.57 -1.93
CA GLY A 188 40.37 -7.61 -1.21
C GLY A 188 39.50 -8.81 -1.60
N PRO A 189 38.18 -8.78 -1.31
CA PRO A 189 37.28 -9.86 -1.65
C PRO A 189 37.17 -10.05 -3.17
N ALA A 190 37.05 -11.31 -3.59
CA ALA A 190 36.92 -11.65 -5.00
C ALA A 190 35.62 -11.07 -5.58
N ILE A 191 35.72 -10.50 -6.78
CA ILE A 191 34.59 -10.00 -7.55
C ILE A 191 34.06 -11.15 -8.41
N PRO A 192 32.82 -11.64 -8.20
CA PRO A 192 32.21 -12.63 -9.07
C PRO A 192 32.18 -12.13 -10.51
N ASN A 193 32.62 -13.00 -11.44
CA ASN A 193 32.58 -12.70 -12.85
C ASN A 193 31.30 -13.27 -13.46
N ILE A 194 30.23 -12.49 -13.41
CA ILE A 194 28.94 -12.83 -14.01
C ILE A 194 28.71 -11.85 -15.19
N PRO A 195 28.48 -12.32 -16.43
CA PRO A 195 28.12 -11.46 -17.55
C PRO A 195 26.73 -10.86 -17.36
N ALA A 196 26.53 -9.59 -17.73
CA ALA A 196 25.21 -8.97 -17.73
C ALA A 196 24.28 -9.71 -18.71
N PHE A 197 23.01 -9.87 -18.35
CA PHE A 197 22.04 -10.54 -19.20
C PHE A 197 20.61 -10.02 -18.99
N VAL A 198 19.79 -10.22 -20.02
CA VAL A 198 18.32 -10.09 -19.98
C VAL A 198 17.76 -11.42 -20.45
N ARG A 199 17.12 -12.18 -19.55
CA ARG A 199 16.64 -13.53 -19.85
C ARG A 199 15.14 -13.61 -19.65
N ALA A 200 14.42 -13.90 -20.73
CA ALA A 200 12.98 -14.19 -20.66
C ALA A 200 12.71 -15.38 -19.72
N GLN A 201 11.60 -15.33 -19.00
CA GLN A 201 11.16 -16.34 -18.05
C GLN A 201 9.65 -16.55 -18.19
N ASP A 202 9.25 -17.81 -18.29
CA ASP A 202 7.86 -18.23 -18.25
C ASP A 202 7.58 -18.99 -16.97
N TYR A 203 6.59 -18.51 -16.24
CA TYR A 203 6.15 -19.10 -14.99
C TYR A 203 4.75 -19.66 -15.14
N ARG A 204 4.52 -20.80 -14.50
CA ARG A 204 3.21 -21.43 -14.41
C ARG A 204 2.95 -21.79 -12.97
N ASN A 205 1.75 -21.46 -12.51
CA ASN A 205 1.30 -21.81 -11.18
C ASN A 205 -0.12 -22.36 -11.27
N SER A 206 -0.40 -23.41 -10.50
CA SER A 206 -1.70 -24.06 -10.50
C SER A 206 -2.04 -24.52 -9.10
N TYR A 207 -3.24 -24.18 -8.64
CA TYR A 207 -3.69 -24.51 -7.30
C TYR A 207 -5.21 -24.70 -7.24
N SER A 208 -5.65 -25.40 -6.22
CA SER A 208 -7.07 -25.66 -5.97
C SER A 208 -7.47 -25.24 -4.56
N ASN A 209 -8.68 -24.68 -4.42
CA ASN A 209 -9.27 -24.30 -3.14
C ASN A 209 -10.60 -25.02 -2.94
N VAL A 210 -10.79 -25.57 -1.75
CA VAL A 210 -12.07 -26.13 -1.29
C VAL A 210 -12.63 -25.20 -0.23
N LEU A 211 -13.82 -24.65 -0.48
CA LEU A 211 -14.44 -23.59 0.30
C LEU A 211 -15.79 -24.10 0.85
N PRO A 212 -15.79 -24.80 1.99
CA PRO A 212 -17.03 -25.16 2.68
C PRO A 212 -17.67 -23.92 3.32
N SER A 213 -19.00 -23.94 3.44
CA SER A 213 -19.78 -22.93 4.13
C SER A 213 -20.96 -23.58 4.85
N LEU A 214 -21.19 -23.20 6.10
CA LEU A 214 -22.37 -23.55 6.89
C LEU A 214 -22.93 -22.26 7.47
N ASN A 215 -24.23 -22.04 7.28
CA ASN A 215 -24.98 -20.95 7.89
C ASN A 215 -26.21 -21.55 8.57
N LEU A 216 -26.41 -21.23 9.84
CA LEU A 216 -27.54 -21.66 10.65
C LEU A 216 -28.21 -20.44 11.27
N ARG A 217 -29.52 -20.48 11.37
CA ARG A 217 -30.34 -19.50 12.06
C ARG A 217 -31.36 -20.22 12.93
N MET A 218 -31.30 -19.95 14.22
CA MET A 218 -32.27 -20.43 15.20
C MET A 218 -33.19 -19.27 15.60
N LYS A 219 -34.50 -19.46 15.47
CA LYS A 219 -35.53 -18.49 15.86
C LYS A 219 -36.00 -18.84 17.27
N ALA A 220 -35.45 -18.16 18.28
CA ALA A 220 -35.85 -18.38 19.67
C ALA A 220 -37.24 -17.77 19.97
N SER A 221 -37.63 -16.73 19.23
CA SER A 221 -38.98 -16.16 19.18
C SER A 221 -39.17 -15.37 17.89
N ASP A 222 -40.34 -14.75 17.70
CA ASP A 222 -40.58 -13.81 16.58
C ASP A 222 -39.67 -12.57 16.60
N LYS A 223 -39.04 -12.30 17.75
CA LYS A 223 -38.20 -11.12 17.99
C LYS A 223 -36.74 -11.46 18.27
N LEU A 224 -36.41 -12.69 18.61
CA LEU A 224 -35.04 -13.08 18.97
C LEU A 224 -34.56 -14.23 18.08
N GLN A 225 -33.44 -14.01 17.39
CA GLN A 225 -32.79 -15.04 16.60
C GLN A 225 -31.30 -15.10 16.88
N PHE A 226 -30.72 -16.29 16.74
CA PHE A 226 -29.29 -16.53 16.79
C PHE A 226 -28.82 -17.01 15.42
N ARG A 227 -27.65 -16.55 14.96
CA ARG A 227 -27.02 -17.10 13.75
C ARG A 227 -25.65 -17.63 14.04
N PHE A 228 -25.33 -18.76 13.44
CA PHE A 228 -24.00 -19.34 13.43
C PHE A 228 -23.54 -19.48 11.98
N ALA A 229 -22.33 -19.02 11.69
CA ALA A 229 -21.71 -19.21 10.40
C ALA A 229 -20.30 -19.80 10.58
N ALA A 230 -19.95 -20.77 9.74
CA ALA A 230 -18.61 -21.31 9.63
C ALA A 230 -18.25 -21.48 8.16
N SER A 231 -17.14 -20.89 7.70
CA SER A 231 -16.77 -20.96 6.29
C SER A 231 -15.26 -20.85 6.06
N SER A 232 -14.84 -21.25 4.86
CA SER A 232 -13.52 -20.89 4.33
C SER A 232 -13.64 -19.90 3.18
N ALA A 233 -12.77 -18.91 3.12
CA ALA A 233 -12.70 -17.94 2.03
C ALA A 233 -11.27 -17.81 1.47
N VAL A 234 -11.17 -17.10 0.34
CA VAL A 234 -9.91 -16.93 -0.40
C VAL A 234 -9.82 -15.52 -0.97
N SER A 235 -8.64 -14.91 -0.92
CA SER A 235 -8.28 -13.67 -1.59
C SER A 235 -7.08 -13.91 -2.49
N ARG A 236 -7.25 -13.71 -3.80
CA ARG A 236 -6.18 -13.94 -4.77
C ARG A 236 -5.17 -12.78 -4.75
N PRO A 237 -3.90 -13.04 -5.10
CA PRO A 237 -2.92 -11.97 -5.33
C PRO A 237 -3.37 -11.08 -6.50
N ASP A 238 -3.01 -9.80 -6.44
CA ASP A 238 -3.20 -8.90 -7.58
C ASP A 238 -2.18 -9.22 -8.69
N PHE A 239 -2.54 -8.94 -9.94
CA PHE A 239 -1.63 -9.15 -11.09
C PHE A 239 -0.29 -8.40 -10.92
N SER A 240 -0.29 -7.21 -10.33
CA SER A 240 0.94 -6.50 -10.00
C SER A 240 1.89 -7.32 -9.11
N GLN A 241 1.36 -8.15 -8.21
CA GLN A 241 2.15 -9.04 -7.35
C GLN A 241 2.54 -10.35 -8.03
N LEU A 242 1.96 -10.69 -9.18
CA LEU A 242 2.24 -11.92 -9.94
C LEU A 242 3.24 -11.70 -11.08
N GLN A 243 3.86 -10.52 -11.17
CA GLN A 243 4.85 -10.22 -12.18
C GLN A 243 6.05 -11.16 -12.11
N GLY A 244 6.38 -11.80 -13.24
CA GLY A 244 7.59 -12.60 -13.40
C GLY A 244 8.83 -11.76 -13.72
N TYR A 245 9.07 -10.66 -13.00
CA TYR A 245 10.17 -9.74 -13.26
C TYR A 245 11.11 -9.65 -12.05
N THR A 246 12.40 -9.93 -12.26
CA THR A 246 13.42 -9.87 -11.20
C THR A 246 14.65 -9.15 -11.73
N THR A 247 15.09 -8.10 -11.03
CA THR A 247 16.36 -7.43 -11.29
C THR A 247 17.39 -7.89 -10.27
N LEU A 248 18.61 -8.12 -10.74
CA LEU A 248 19.76 -8.53 -9.96
C LEU A 248 20.87 -7.53 -10.24
N SER A 249 21.55 -7.09 -9.20
CA SER A 249 22.61 -6.11 -9.28
C SER A 249 23.85 -6.56 -8.53
N GLN A 250 25.01 -6.27 -9.10
CA GLN A 250 26.30 -6.36 -8.45
C GLN A 250 26.91 -4.97 -8.31
N ASP A 251 27.04 -4.51 -7.06
CA ASP A 251 27.71 -3.26 -6.71
C ASP A 251 29.09 -3.58 -6.12
N VAL A 252 30.13 -2.96 -6.67
CA VAL A 252 31.51 -3.14 -6.21
C VAL A 252 32.05 -1.80 -5.78
N LYS A 253 32.42 -1.69 -4.50
CA LYS A 253 33.05 -0.47 -3.94
C LYS A 253 34.55 -0.66 -3.83
N THR A 254 35.31 0.28 -4.37
CA THR A 254 36.78 0.27 -4.36
C THR A 254 37.37 1.55 -3.80
N THR A 255 38.57 1.45 -3.24
CA THR A 255 39.46 2.58 -2.96
C THR A 255 40.76 2.37 -3.74
N SER A 256 41.20 3.38 -4.48
CA SER A 256 42.48 3.36 -5.20
C SER A 256 43.57 3.99 -4.36
N ASP A 257 44.74 3.37 -4.33
CA ASP A 257 46.00 3.91 -3.84
C ASP A 257 46.95 4.01 -5.04
N ASP A 258 46.96 5.19 -5.66
CA ASP A 258 47.72 5.44 -6.89
C ASP A 258 49.23 5.43 -6.66
N ALA A 259 49.69 5.74 -5.44
CA ALA A 259 51.11 5.73 -5.09
C ALA A 259 51.66 4.30 -4.97
N ALA A 260 50.83 3.37 -4.49
CA ALA A 260 51.17 1.95 -4.42
C ALA A 260 50.82 1.18 -5.70
N GLY A 261 50.07 1.77 -6.63
CA GLY A 261 49.53 1.08 -7.80
C GLY A 261 48.56 -0.03 -7.41
N VAL A 262 47.71 0.20 -6.41
CA VAL A 262 46.80 -0.82 -5.86
C VAL A 262 45.35 -0.32 -5.86
N VAL A 263 44.43 -1.14 -6.37
CA VAL A 263 42.98 -0.95 -6.16
C VAL A 263 42.50 -1.94 -5.10
N ARG A 264 42.03 -1.43 -3.97
CA ARG A 264 41.41 -2.24 -2.91
C ARG A 264 39.91 -2.35 -3.18
N VAL A 265 39.42 -3.58 -3.29
CA VAL A 265 37.99 -3.89 -3.19
C VAL A 265 37.60 -3.81 -1.72
N ASN A 266 36.69 -2.90 -1.40
CA ASN A 266 36.18 -2.71 -0.03
C ASN A 266 35.01 -3.66 0.23
N SER A 267 34.10 -3.79 -0.74
CA SER A 267 32.96 -4.69 -0.66
C SER A 267 32.42 -5.06 -2.04
N VAL A 268 31.80 -6.23 -2.10
CA VAL A 268 31.00 -6.70 -3.24
C VAL A 268 29.61 -7.02 -2.71
N THR A 269 28.60 -6.35 -3.24
CA THR A 269 27.21 -6.50 -2.81
C THR A 269 26.38 -7.10 -3.94
N LEU A 270 25.76 -8.25 -3.69
CA LEU A 270 24.87 -8.93 -4.63
C LEU A 270 23.43 -8.85 -4.12
N THR A 271 22.62 -8.04 -4.79
CA THR A 271 21.24 -7.76 -4.39
C THR A 271 20.28 -7.96 -5.54
N GLY A 272 18.99 -8.06 -5.24
CA GLY A 272 17.97 -7.99 -6.26
C GLY A 272 16.59 -7.65 -5.72
N GLU A 273 15.69 -7.41 -6.67
CA GLU A 273 14.31 -7.08 -6.40
C GLU A 273 13.40 -7.83 -7.38
N GLY A 274 12.45 -8.58 -6.83
CA GLY A 274 11.34 -9.15 -7.59
C GLY A 274 10.17 -8.17 -7.58
N SER A 275 9.81 -7.62 -8.73
CA SER A 275 8.63 -6.75 -8.85
C SER A 275 7.31 -7.51 -8.59
N GLY A 276 7.37 -8.85 -8.61
CA GLY A 276 6.29 -9.74 -8.23
C GLY A 276 6.83 -11.15 -8.00
N ASN A 277 5.91 -12.09 -7.80
CA ASN A 277 6.19 -13.50 -7.63
C ASN A 277 5.05 -14.35 -8.23
N PRO A 278 5.27 -14.94 -9.40
CA PRO A 278 4.29 -15.81 -10.05
C PRO A 278 3.92 -17.07 -9.23
N ALA A 279 4.73 -17.46 -8.26
CA ALA A 279 4.47 -18.62 -7.41
C ALA A 279 3.50 -18.32 -6.25
N LEU A 280 3.03 -17.08 -6.09
CA LEU A 280 2.12 -16.73 -5.00
C LEU A 280 0.84 -17.57 -5.02
N LYS A 281 0.51 -18.06 -3.83
CA LYS A 281 -0.77 -18.68 -3.51
C LYS A 281 -1.71 -17.61 -2.95
N PRO A 282 -3.03 -17.82 -3.04
CA PRO A 282 -3.97 -16.88 -2.47
C PRO A 282 -3.96 -16.94 -0.94
N VAL A 283 -4.27 -15.81 -0.31
CA VAL A 283 -4.53 -15.76 1.14
C VAL A 283 -5.81 -16.53 1.41
N THR A 284 -5.79 -17.47 2.35
CA THR A 284 -6.99 -18.23 2.74
C THR A 284 -7.44 -17.89 4.15
N SER A 285 -8.73 -17.97 4.41
CA SER A 285 -9.30 -17.80 5.74
C SER A 285 -10.17 -18.99 6.14
N ARG A 286 -10.17 -19.29 7.44
CA ARG A 286 -11.21 -20.08 8.11
C ARG A 286 -11.87 -19.18 9.14
N GLN A 287 -13.19 -19.06 9.09
CA GLN A 287 -13.92 -18.12 9.93
C GLN A 287 -15.12 -18.79 10.60
N VAL A 288 -15.36 -18.37 11.83
CA VAL A 288 -16.55 -18.70 12.61
C VAL A 288 -17.11 -17.41 13.17
N ASP A 289 -18.42 -17.24 13.03
CA ASP A 289 -19.18 -16.07 13.46
C ASP A 289 -20.44 -16.56 14.22
N LEU A 290 -20.76 -15.94 15.35
CA LEU A 290 -21.96 -16.20 16.14
C LEU A 290 -22.64 -14.86 16.45
N THR A 291 -23.94 -14.76 16.17
CA THR A 291 -24.73 -13.55 16.42
C THR A 291 -25.96 -13.85 17.27
N ALA A 292 -26.34 -12.89 18.10
CA ALA A 292 -27.63 -12.79 18.76
C ALA A 292 -28.30 -11.49 18.30
N GLU A 293 -29.51 -11.59 17.75
CA GLU A 293 -30.21 -10.49 17.09
C GLU A 293 -31.61 -10.37 17.69
N TRP A 294 -31.86 -9.26 18.39
CA TRP A 294 -33.13 -8.95 19.05
C TRP A 294 -33.84 -7.78 18.36
N TYR A 295 -34.98 -8.04 17.76
CA TYR A 295 -35.87 -7.10 17.07
C TYR A 295 -37.04 -6.74 17.98
N PHE A 296 -36.81 -5.82 18.91
CA PHE A 296 -37.79 -5.47 19.94
C PHE A 296 -38.91 -4.55 19.45
N ALA A 297 -38.72 -3.85 18.32
CA ALA A 297 -39.70 -2.96 17.69
C ALA A 297 -39.60 -2.99 16.15
N PRO A 298 -40.61 -2.51 15.40
CA PRO A 298 -40.58 -2.51 13.92
C PRO A 298 -39.34 -1.84 13.32
N ALA A 299 -38.86 -0.76 13.95
CA ALA A 299 -37.63 -0.06 13.61
C ALA A 299 -36.62 -0.07 14.77
N GLY A 300 -36.63 -1.13 15.59
CA GLY A 300 -35.77 -1.28 16.77
C GLY A 300 -35.06 -2.63 16.82
N SER A 301 -33.73 -2.61 16.89
CA SER A 301 -32.93 -3.83 17.00
C SER A 301 -31.66 -3.66 17.84
N LEU A 302 -31.24 -4.76 18.48
CA LEU A 302 -29.95 -4.92 19.15
C LEU A 302 -29.29 -6.19 18.63
N THR A 303 -28.07 -6.07 18.13
CA THR A 303 -27.26 -7.19 17.66
C THR A 303 -25.97 -7.25 18.43
N PHE A 304 -25.62 -8.44 18.89
CA PHE A 304 -24.31 -8.77 19.44
C PHE A 304 -23.70 -9.87 18.58
N ALA A 305 -22.45 -9.69 18.14
CA ALA A 305 -21.73 -10.65 17.33
C ALA A 305 -20.36 -10.94 17.93
N VAL A 306 -19.92 -12.19 17.86
CA VAL A 306 -18.54 -12.61 18.15
C VAL A 306 -17.99 -13.35 16.95
N PHE A 307 -16.72 -13.14 16.66
CA PHE A 307 -16.09 -13.75 15.49
C PHE A 307 -14.64 -14.13 15.73
N ASN A 308 -14.18 -15.14 15.00
CA ASN A 308 -12.79 -15.57 14.95
C ASN A 308 -12.43 -15.98 13.52
N LYS A 309 -11.48 -15.23 12.94
CA LYS A 309 -10.96 -15.46 11.59
C LYS A 309 -9.49 -15.84 11.69
N GLN A 310 -9.14 -17.00 11.14
CA GLN A 310 -7.77 -17.48 11.01
C GLN A 310 -7.34 -17.31 9.56
N LEU A 311 -6.23 -16.60 9.34
CA LEU A 311 -5.68 -16.28 8.02
C LEU A 311 -4.40 -17.10 7.80
N LYS A 312 -4.22 -17.61 6.59
CA LYS A 312 -3.04 -18.36 6.16
C LYS A 312 -2.52 -17.81 4.84
N ASP A 313 -1.21 -17.93 4.64
CA ASP A 313 -0.51 -17.56 3.41
C ASP A 313 -0.65 -16.06 3.09
N ILE A 314 -0.67 -15.21 4.13
CA ILE A 314 -0.64 -13.75 4.01
C ILE A 314 0.61 -13.37 3.22
N ILE A 315 0.40 -12.58 2.18
CA ILE A 315 1.47 -12.09 1.30
C ILE A 315 2.18 -10.93 1.99
N VAL A 316 3.50 -11.04 2.06
CA VAL A 316 4.41 -10.08 2.68
C VAL A 316 5.68 -10.00 1.83
N ASP A 317 6.30 -8.83 1.77
CA ASP A 317 7.61 -8.71 1.13
C ASP A 317 8.67 -9.31 2.07
N GLN A 318 9.48 -10.21 1.52
CA GLN A 318 10.55 -10.87 2.26
C GLN A 318 11.76 -11.12 1.36
N SER A 319 12.94 -11.10 1.98
CA SER A 319 14.20 -11.42 1.32
C SER A 319 14.48 -12.92 1.31
N TYR A 320 14.99 -13.44 0.20
CA TYR A 320 15.45 -14.82 0.05
C TYR A 320 16.71 -14.87 -0.83
N ASN A 321 17.42 -16.00 -0.81
CA ASN A 321 18.62 -16.20 -1.62
C ASN A 321 18.25 -16.66 -3.03
N PHE A 322 18.74 -15.94 -4.03
CA PHE A 322 18.68 -16.32 -5.44
C PHE A 322 20.09 -16.65 -5.94
N GLN A 323 20.30 -17.86 -6.45
CA GLN A 323 21.64 -18.31 -6.86
C GLN A 323 21.87 -18.10 -8.36
N LEU A 324 23.00 -17.50 -8.70
CA LEU A 324 23.52 -17.43 -10.07
C LEU A 324 24.95 -17.97 -10.16
N PRO A 325 25.25 -18.81 -11.17
CA PRO A 325 26.62 -19.24 -11.43
C PRO A 325 27.44 -18.08 -12.05
N ASP A 326 28.70 -17.98 -11.67
CA ASP A 326 29.70 -17.19 -12.42
C ASP A 326 30.20 -17.97 -13.65
N VAL A 327 31.08 -17.34 -14.44
CA VAL A 327 31.69 -17.98 -15.63
C VAL A 327 32.46 -19.28 -15.33
N ASN A 328 32.84 -19.52 -14.07
CA ASN A 328 33.53 -20.73 -13.64
C ASN A 328 32.56 -21.77 -13.05
N GLY A 329 31.24 -21.50 -13.08
CA GLY A 329 30.21 -22.38 -12.54
C GLY A 329 30.03 -22.30 -11.02
N LYS A 330 30.73 -21.38 -10.33
CA LYS A 330 30.55 -21.19 -8.88
C LYS A 330 29.26 -20.43 -8.63
N MET A 331 28.38 -20.97 -7.78
CA MET A 331 27.15 -20.30 -7.38
C MET A 331 27.43 -19.11 -6.46
N ASN A 332 26.79 -17.98 -6.76
CA ASN A 332 26.82 -16.76 -5.98
C ASN A 332 25.40 -16.43 -5.50
N ASP A 333 25.27 -16.14 -4.21
CA ASP A 333 23.99 -15.82 -3.57
C ASP A 333 23.67 -14.33 -3.72
N PHE A 334 22.55 -14.03 -4.38
CA PHE A 334 21.94 -12.71 -4.40
C PHE A 334 20.87 -12.64 -3.32
N THR A 335 20.87 -11.56 -2.52
CA THR A 335 19.77 -11.30 -1.59
C THR A 335 18.65 -10.58 -2.34
N VAL A 336 17.54 -11.28 -2.63
CA VAL A 336 16.41 -10.77 -3.42
C VAL A 336 15.21 -10.52 -2.52
N THR A 337 14.64 -9.32 -2.56
CA THR A 337 13.35 -9.01 -1.92
C THR A 337 12.21 -9.19 -2.92
N ALA A 338 11.17 -9.93 -2.56
CA ALA A 338 9.95 -10.06 -3.38
C ALA A 338 8.73 -10.37 -2.50
N PRO A 339 7.50 -10.20 -3.00
CA PRO A 339 6.31 -10.68 -2.29
C PRO A 339 6.31 -12.20 -2.20
N ILE A 340 6.11 -12.75 -1.01
CA ILE A 340 5.97 -14.20 -0.77
C ILE A 340 4.80 -14.49 0.17
N ASN A 341 4.29 -15.73 0.16
CA ASN A 341 3.37 -16.21 1.19
C ASN A 341 4.14 -16.46 2.50
N GLY A 342 4.49 -15.40 3.22
CA GLY A 342 5.42 -15.43 4.34
C GLY A 342 4.79 -15.41 5.73
N ALA A 343 3.45 -15.33 5.86
CA ALA A 343 2.82 -15.19 7.16
C ALA A 343 1.47 -15.89 7.33
N LYS A 344 1.11 -16.14 8.59
CA LYS A 344 -0.25 -16.45 9.06
C LYS A 344 -0.74 -15.33 9.98
N GLY A 345 -2.05 -15.27 10.20
CA GLY A 345 -2.63 -14.27 11.09
C GLY A 345 -3.95 -14.69 11.68
N ARG A 346 -4.44 -13.87 12.60
CA ARG A 346 -5.79 -14.01 13.17
C ARG A 346 -6.43 -12.65 13.36
N ALA A 347 -7.74 -12.58 13.22
CA ALA A 347 -8.56 -11.43 13.60
C ALA A 347 -9.79 -11.97 14.36
N ARG A 348 -9.89 -11.63 15.63
CA ARG A 348 -10.99 -12.08 16.49
C ARG A 348 -11.51 -10.92 17.32
N GLY A 349 -12.78 -10.96 17.67
CA GLY A 349 -13.40 -9.80 18.29
C GLY A 349 -14.88 -9.96 18.50
N PHE A 350 -15.50 -8.83 18.80
CA PHE A 350 -16.94 -8.73 18.93
C PHE A 350 -17.45 -7.40 18.36
N GLU A 351 -18.71 -7.41 17.98
CA GLU A 351 -19.42 -6.24 17.45
C GLU A 351 -20.75 -6.09 18.18
N VAL A 352 -21.14 -4.84 18.38
CA VAL A 352 -22.46 -4.47 18.93
C VAL A 352 -23.07 -3.48 17.95
N ALA A 353 -24.34 -3.70 17.58
CA ALA A 353 -25.11 -2.76 16.80
C ALA A 353 -26.47 -2.54 17.45
N TYR A 354 -26.89 -1.29 17.57
CA TYR A 354 -28.16 -0.89 18.15
C TYR A 354 -28.83 0.15 17.25
N GLN A 355 -30.11 0.03 17.04
CA GLN A 355 -30.92 1.02 16.33
C GLN A 355 -32.31 1.07 16.95
N GLN A 356 -32.88 2.27 17.09
CA GLN A 356 -34.24 2.46 17.55
C GLN A 356 -34.77 3.81 17.09
N TYR A 357 -36.04 3.85 16.65
CA TYR A 357 -36.85 5.06 16.63
C TYR A 357 -37.77 5.12 17.86
N PHE A 358 -37.97 6.32 18.40
CA PHE A 358 -38.72 6.58 19.62
C PHE A 358 -40.14 7.05 19.31
N ASP A 359 -40.91 6.19 18.65
CA ASP A 359 -42.25 6.50 18.13
C ASP A 359 -43.27 6.84 19.24
N ASN A 360 -42.98 6.45 20.48
CA ASN A 360 -43.82 6.69 21.66
C ASN A 360 -43.63 8.10 22.29
N LEU A 361 -42.73 8.91 21.76
CA LEU A 361 -42.53 10.28 22.25
C LEU A 361 -43.63 11.24 21.76
N PRO A 362 -43.85 12.38 22.45
CA PRO A 362 -44.81 13.40 22.02
C PRO A 362 -44.63 13.79 20.55
N GLN A 363 -45.72 14.22 19.90
CA GLN A 363 -45.82 14.33 18.43
C GLN A 363 -44.53 14.83 17.75
N TRP A 364 -44.01 16.00 18.09
CA TRP A 364 -42.84 16.55 17.40
C TRP A 364 -41.52 15.78 17.65
N LEU A 365 -41.46 14.90 18.64
CA LEU A 365 -40.31 14.05 18.98
C LEU A 365 -40.42 12.62 18.43
N SER A 366 -41.59 12.19 17.95
CA SER A 366 -41.83 10.79 17.54
C SER A 366 -41.05 10.36 16.30
N GLY A 367 -40.30 11.26 15.65
CA GLY A 367 -39.39 10.95 14.55
C GLY A 367 -37.96 10.69 15.02
N LEU A 368 -37.63 10.93 16.30
CA LEU A 368 -36.28 10.76 16.79
C LEU A 368 -35.85 9.30 16.75
N GLY A 369 -34.61 9.08 16.34
CA GLY A 369 -33.96 7.78 16.36
C GLY A 369 -32.51 7.86 16.78
N VAL A 370 -31.99 6.73 17.25
CA VAL A 370 -30.59 6.52 17.58
C VAL A 370 -30.10 5.31 16.83
N GLN A 371 -28.89 5.39 16.29
CA GLN A 371 -28.16 4.26 15.74
C GLN A 371 -26.74 4.28 16.32
N ALA A 372 -26.27 3.15 16.83
CA ALA A 372 -24.94 3.01 17.37
C ALA A 372 -24.33 1.69 16.91
N ASN A 373 -23.05 1.69 16.59
CA ASN A 373 -22.28 0.47 16.38
C ASN A 373 -20.89 0.60 17.00
N PHE A 374 -20.38 -0.52 17.48
CA PHE A 374 -19.07 -0.64 18.10
C PHE A 374 -18.43 -1.96 17.66
N THR A 375 -17.17 -1.90 17.26
CA THR A 375 -16.38 -3.07 16.88
C THR A 375 -15.07 -3.07 17.66
N PHE A 376 -14.76 -4.19 18.30
CA PHE A 376 -13.44 -4.50 18.87
C PHE A 376 -12.80 -5.65 18.10
N VAL A 377 -11.58 -5.45 17.61
CA VAL A 377 -10.84 -6.49 16.87
C VAL A 377 -9.40 -6.59 17.39
N ASP A 378 -9.02 -7.79 17.84
CA ASP A 378 -7.63 -8.15 18.15
C ASP A 378 -7.01 -8.92 16.97
N GLY A 379 -6.20 -8.22 16.17
CA GLY A 379 -5.45 -8.78 15.06
C GLY A 379 -4.00 -9.08 15.42
N LYS A 380 -3.52 -10.27 15.03
CA LYS A 380 -2.11 -10.67 15.17
C LYS A 380 -1.61 -11.25 13.86
N LYS A 381 -0.39 -10.88 13.47
CA LYS A 381 0.39 -11.48 12.37
C LYS A 381 1.50 -12.34 12.96
N THR A 382 1.85 -13.43 12.31
CA THR A 382 3.00 -14.28 12.67
C THR A 382 3.65 -14.77 11.40
N MET A 383 4.93 -14.48 11.24
CA MET A 383 5.71 -14.81 10.06
C MET A 383 6.14 -16.27 10.13
N TYR A 384 6.26 -16.94 8.98
CA TYR A 384 6.78 -18.31 8.91
C TYR A 384 8.28 -18.35 9.16
N GLN A 385 9.00 -17.35 8.65
CA GLN A 385 10.41 -17.10 8.97
C GLN A 385 10.49 -15.81 9.77
N SER A 386 10.41 -15.94 11.08
CA SER A 386 10.45 -14.81 12.00
C SER A 386 11.88 -14.38 12.30
N VAL A 387 12.12 -13.08 12.30
CA VAL A 387 13.31 -12.49 12.93
C VAL A 387 12.90 -11.97 14.30
N PHE A 388 13.53 -12.49 15.36
CA PHE A 388 13.28 -12.07 16.75
C PHE A 388 14.52 -11.46 17.41
N GLN A 389 15.45 -10.96 16.60
CA GLN A 389 16.63 -10.30 17.12
C GLN A 389 16.23 -9.00 17.81
N GLN A 390 16.71 -8.79 19.04
CA GLN A 390 16.44 -7.57 19.81
C GLN A 390 17.03 -6.33 19.12
N TYR A 391 18.15 -6.52 18.43
CA TYR A 391 18.87 -5.47 17.72
C TYR A 391 18.86 -5.74 16.23
N CYS A 392 18.81 -4.67 15.46
CA CYS A 392 18.99 -4.70 14.02
C CYS A 392 20.49 -4.61 13.70
N THR A 393 20.91 -5.25 12.62
CA THR A 393 22.33 -5.34 12.26
C THR A 393 22.80 -4.10 11.49
N GLY A 394 24.07 -3.73 11.69
CA GLY A 394 24.71 -2.56 11.08
C GLY A 394 25.02 -2.70 9.59
N GLY A 395 25.14 -1.54 8.94
CA GLY A 395 25.42 -1.38 7.51
C GLY A 395 24.72 -0.13 6.97
N ALA A 396 25.46 0.76 6.31
CA ALA A 396 24.98 2.05 5.78
C ALA A 396 24.04 1.91 4.56
N GLY A 397 23.26 0.84 4.48
CA GLY A 397 22.38 0.53 3.36
C GLY A 397 21.06 -0.06 3.83
N ASN A 398 19.97 0.51 3.31
CA ASN A 398 18.60 -0.01 3.39
C ASN A 398 18.42 -1.33 2.60
N GLY A 399 19.46 -2.14 2.47
CA GLY A 399 19.48 -3.31 1.62
C GLY A 399 18.52 -4.39 2.10
N ALA A 400 18.13 -5.25 1.16
CA ALA A 400 17.34 -6.46 1.39
C ALA A 400 17.87 -7.36 2.52
N SER A 401 19.14 -7.21 2.92
CA SER A 401 19.79 -8.01 3.98
C SER A 401 19.33 -7.68 5.41
N ASN A 402 18.75 -6.50 5.69
CA ASN A 402 18.25 -6.19 7.03
C ASN A 402 16.79 -6.66 7.21
N LEU A 403 16.61 -7.97 7.30
CA LEU A 403 15.28 -8.58 7.40
C LEU A 403 14.52 -8.13 8.67
N ASN A 404 15.24 -7.87 9.78
CA ASN A 404 14.63 -7.40 11.02
C ASN A 404 13.99 -6.00 10.85
N LEU A 405 14.69 -5.08 10.18
CA LEU A 405 14.21 -3.75 9.83
C LEU A 405 12.94 -3.79 8.99
N ASN A 406 12.96 -4.60 7.93
CA ASN A 406 11.84 -4.71 7.00
C ASN A 406 10.60 -5.35 7.64
N MET A 407 10.79 -6.25 8.61
CA MET A 407 9.69 -7.01 9.20
C MET A 407 9.10 -6.38 10.46
N ASN A 408 9.97 -5.94 11.37
CA ASN A 408 9.59 -5.48 12.70
C ASN A 408 9.79 -3.98 12.89
N GLY A 409 10.48 -3.30 11.96
CA GLY A 409 10.97 -1.95 12.16
C GLY A 409 12.13 -1.91 13.16
N CYS A 410 12.98 -0.91 13.01
CA CYS A 410 14.10 -0.63 13.91
C CYS A 410 14.03 0.82 14.34
N ASP A 411 14.20 1.03 15.63
CA ASP A 411 14.26 2.34 16.23
C ASP A 411 15.62 2.99 15.96
N THR A 412 15.75 4.28 16.24
CA THR A 412 16.98 5.06 16.02
C THR A 412 18.14 4.65 16.94
N ASN A 413 17.89 3.82 17.96
CA ASN A 413 18.92 3.17 18.76
C ASN A 413 19.23 1.73 18.31
N GLY A 414 18.77 1.33 17.12
CA GLY A 414 19.02 0.00 16.56
C GLY A 414 18.19 -1.12 17.21
N ARG A 415 17.32 -0.85 18.19
CA ARG A 415 16.44 -1.87 18.77
C ARG A 415 15.24 -2.11 17.85
N SER A 416 14.83 -3.36 17.72
CA SER A 416 13.63 -3.70 16.98
C SER A 416 12.35 -3.40 17.77
N PHE A 417 11.29 -2.92 17.12
CA PHE A 417 9.97 -2.79 17.75
C PHE A 417 9.27 -4.15 17.97
N GLY A 418 9.69 -5.20 17.27
CA GLY A 418 9.18 -6.56 17.41
C GLY A 418 7.72 -6.74 16.94
N ASN A 419 6.91 -7.44 17.73
CA ASN A 419 5.57 -7.95 17.39
C ASN A 419 4.52 -6.84 17.11
N LEU A 420 4.61 -6.20 15.94
CA LEU A 420 3.66 -5.20 15.49
C LEU A 420 2.32 -5.82 15.05
N PRO A 421 1.19 -5.09 15.20
CA PRO A 421 -0.15 -5.57 14.82
C PRO A 421 -0.33 -5.68 13.30
N LEU A 422 -1.50 -6.15 12.86
CA LEU A 422 -1.85 -6.14 11.43
C LEU A 422 -1.96 -4.72 10.89
N TYR A 423 -1.55 -4.53 9.63
CA TYR A 423 -1.64 -3.24 8.95
C TYR A 423 -3.08 -2.79 8.76
N ASN A 424 -3.29 -1.48 8.86
CA ASN A 424 -4.53 -0.72 8.67
C ASN A 424 -5.73 -1.18 9.52
N GLN A 425 -5.47 -1.99 10.54
CA GLN A 425 -6.50 -2.52 11.42
C GLN A 425 -6.54 -1.73 12.74
N SER A 426 -7.57 -0.92 12.91
CA SER A 426 -7.87 -0.30 14.21
C SER A 426 -8.42 -1.36 15.16
N ARG A 427 -8.00 -1.32 16.42
CA ARG A 427 -8.49 -2.24 17.46
C ARG A 427 -9.91 -1.91 17.91
N ARG A 428 -10.28 -0.64 17.88
CA ARG A 428 -11.60 -0.14 18.28
C ARG A 428 -12.11 0.84 17.24
N SER A 429 -13.37 0.70 16.86
CA SER A 429 -14.10 1.67 16.04
C SER A 429 -15.54 1.74 16.52
N TYR A 430 -16.14 2.93 16.44
CA TYR A 430 -17.55 3.11 16.70
C TYR A 430 -18.15 4.23 15.86
N ASN A 431 -19.45 4.12 15.63
CA ASN A 431 -20.29 5.17 15.08
C ASN A 431 -21.50 5.36 16.00
N LEU A 432 -21.85 6.61 16.25
CA LEU A 432 -23.07 7.01 16.95
C LEU A 432 -23.79 8.04 16.10
N ALA A 433 -25.05 7.78 15.77
CA ALA A 433 -25.89 8.68 15.01
C ALA A 433 -27.19 8.98 15.74
N LEU A 434 -27.51 10.26 15.83
CA LEU A 434 -28.85 10.77 16.11
C LEU A 434 -29.56 10.98 14.78
N MET A 435 -30.82 10.59 14.71
CA MET A 435 -31.65 10.66 13.50
C MET A 435 -32.97 11.31 13.86
N TYR A 436 -33.60 11.97 12.90
CA TYR A 436 -34.97 12.42 13.02
C TYR A 436 -35.67 12.25 11.67
N ASP A 437 -36.72 11.44 11.63
CA ASP A 437 -37.51 11.22 10.43
C ASP A 437 -39.00 11.42 10.75
N LYS A 438 -39.56 12.54 10.31
CA LYS A 438 -41.00 12.81 10.46
C LYS A 438 -41.52 13.77 9.42
N GLY A 439 -42.58 13.36 8.74
CA GLY A 439 -43.23 14.15 7.69
C GLY A 439 -42.25 14.48 6.56
N PRO A 440 -42.12 15.77 6.16
CA PRO A 440 -41.20 16.16 5.09
C PRO A 440 -39.73 16.20 5.52
N LEU A 441 -39.44 16.17 6.83
CA LEU A 441 -38.12 16.38 7.39
C LEU A 441 -37.42 15.04 7.72
N SER A 442 -36.19 14.89 7.22
CA SER A 442 -35.25 13.82 7.59
C SER A 442 -33.92 14.46 7.98
N SER A 443 -33.36 14.12 9.12
CA SER A 443 -32.06 14.62 9.55
C SER A 443 -31.24 13.55 10.26
N ARG A 444 -29.92 13.71 10.19
CA ARG A 444 -28.94 12.81 10.79
C ARG A 444 -27.74 13.59 11.29
N LEU A 445 -27.26 13.26 12.47
CA LEU A 445 -26.01 13.74 13.05
C LEU A 445 -25.21 12.53 13.50
N ALA A 446 -24.07 12.26 12.88
CA ALA A 446 -23.29 11.05 13.08
C ALA A 446 -21.85 11.37 13.47
N TYR A 447 -21.40 10.81 14.59
CA TYR A 447 -20.00 10.83 15.00
C TYR A 447 -19.35 9.47 14.72
N ASN A 448 -18.29 9.49 13.94
CA ASN A 448 -17.49 8.32 13.57
C ASN A 448 -16.13 8.39 14.25
N TRP A 449 -15.66 7.32 14.88
CA TRP A 449 -14.34 7.29 15.51
C TRP A 449 -13.63 5.96 15.31
N ARG A 450 -12.30 6.00 15.17
CA ARG A 450 -11.42 4.83 15.16
C ARG A 450 -10.15 5.06 15.95
N SER A 451 -9.67 4.00 16.60
CA SER A 451 -8.38 4.01 17.29
C SER A 451 -7.22 4.05 16.31
N ARG A 452 -6.02 4.36 16.82
CA ARG A 452 -4.74 4.26 16.10
C ARG A 452 -4.58 2.91 15.39
N SER A 453 -3.95 2.90 14.21
CA SER A 453 -3.65 1.68 13.43
C SER A 453 -2.31 1.77 12.70
N LEU A 454 -1.56 0.67 12.66
CA LEU A 454 -0.26 0.59 12.00
C LEU A 454 -0.43 0.68 10.49
N GLN A 455 0.34 1.54 9.81
CA GLN A 455 0.30 1.66 8.36
C GLN A 455 1.44 0.90 7.68
N GLY A 456 2.62 0.88 8.27
CA GLY A 456 3.80 0.24 7.70
C GLY A 456 5.03 0.37 8.58
N VAL A 457 6.04 -0.43 8.30
CA VAL A 457 7.43 -0.23 8.77
C VAL A 457 8.33 0.03 7.59
N ASN A 458 9.52 0.60 7.84
CA ASN A 458 10.50 0.91 6.80
C ASN A 458 9.93 1.75 5.62
N VAL A 459 8.97 2.63 5.93
CA VAL A 459 8.29 3.48 4.95
C VAL A 459 9.23 4.61 4.52
N THR A 460 9.14 5.02 3.26
CA THR A 460 9.89 6.17 2.74
C THR A 460 9.64 7.42 3.58
N GLY A 461 10.73 8.12 3.92
CA GLY A 461 10.71 9.30 4.77
C GLY A 461 10.75 9.02 6.28
N THR A 462 10.78 7.76 6.72
CA THR A 462 10.92 7.37 8.14
C THR A 462 11.95 6.26 8.33
N LYS A 463 13.02 6.30 7.53
CA LYS A 463 14.13 5.33 7.53
C LYS A 463 15.46 6.04 7.26
N GLY A 464 16.56 5.44 7.70
CA GLY A 464 17.91 5.98 7.55
C GLY A 464 18.99 4.97 7.94
N GLY A 465 20.26 5.35 7.77
CA GLY A 465 21.45 4.49 7.99
C GLY A 465 22.34 4.93 9.16
N ASP A 466 21.96 5.99 9.86
CA ASP A 466 22.72 6.74 10.87
C ASP A 466 22.18 6.53 12.30
N GLY A 467 21.48 5.42 12.54
CA GLY A 467 21.02 5.02 13.86
C GLY A 467 22.17 4.60 14.78
N LEU A 468 22.00 4.85 16.08
CA LEU A 468 22.95 4.45 17.13
C LEU A 468 22.97 2.93 17.28
N ASP A 469 24.15 2.35 17.29
CA ASP A 469 24.38 0.96 17.67
C ASP A 469 24.35 0.82 19.20
N SER A 470 23.20 0.47 19.75
CA SER A 470 23.04 0.22 21.19
C SER A 470 23.21 -1.24 21.59
N ASN A 471 23.66 -2.12 20.69
CA ASN A 471 23.88 -3.53 20.99
C ASN A 471 25.20 -3.70 21.77
N PRO A 472 25.17 -4.13 23.05
CA PRO A 472 26.39 -4.28 23.85
C PRO A 472 27.37 -5.31 23.31
N ALA A 473 26.89 -6.24 22.48
CA ALA A 473 27.72 -7.27 21.84
C ALA A 473 28.29 -6.82 20.48
N SER A 474 27.96 -5.61 20.01
CA SER A 474 28.45 -5.11 18.73
C SER A 474 29.87 -4.54 18.85
N PRO A 475 30.77 -4.82 17.88
CA PRO A 475 32.10 -4.20 17.85
C PRO A 475 32.06 -2.69 17.60
N THR A 476 30.93 -2.15 17.11
CA THR A 476 30.71 -0.73 16.84
C THR A 476 29.71 -0.09 17.81
N VAL A 477 29.55 -0.67 19.02
CA VAL A 477 28.65 -0.12 20.03
C VAL A 477 28.98 1.35 20.32
N GLY A 478 27.96 2.20 20.28
CA GLY A 478 28.11 3.66 20.45
C GLY A 478 28.24 4.44 19.14
N ASP A 479 28.51 3.77 18.01
CA ASP A 479 28.60 4.42 16.69
C ASP A 479 27.21 4.65 16.06
N HIS A 480 27.12 5.63 15.15
CA HIS A 480 25.92 5.93 14.37
C HIS A 480 25.99 5.26 12.98
N ASN A 481 25.80 3.94 12.93
CA ASN A 481 26.00 3.14 11.72
C ASN A 481 24.94 2.03 11.49
N VAL A 482 23.86 2.02 12.27
CA VAL A 482 22.77 1.05 12.18
C VAL A 482 21.61 1.62 11.38
N SER A 483 21.05 0.80 10.49
CA SER A 483 19.84 1.20 9.76
C SER A 483 18.62 1.23 10.68
N TYR A 484 17.81 2.30 10.59
CA TYR A 484 16.53 2.44 11.28
C TYR A 484 15.38 2.58 10.29
N GLY A 485 14.17 2.23 10.75
CA GLY A 485 12.95 2.17 9.95
C GLY A 485 11.76 2.16 10.88
N LEU A 486 11.23 3.35 11.12
CA LEU A 486 10.25 3.59 12.16
C LEU A 486 8.86 3.11 11.72
N PRO A 487 8.07 2.48 12.61
CA PRO A 487 6.69 2.14 12.34
C PRO A 487 5.88 3.43 12.20
N THR A 488 5.12 3.50 11.12
CA THR A 488 4.20 4.60 10.85
C THR A 488 2.78 4.19 11.22
N TRP A 489 2.02 5.13 11.77
CA TRP A 489 0.69 4.90 12.30
C TRP A 489 -0.27 5.96 11.81
N ALA A 490 -1.49 5.56 11.49
CA ALA A 490 -2.61 6.48 11.48
C ALA A 490 -3.02 6.73 12.94
N ALA A 491 -3.01 8.00 13.37
CA ALA A 491 -3.44 8.38 14.71
C ALA A 491 -4.92 8.04 14.94
N ALA A 492 -5.34 8.04 16.21
CA ALA A 492 -6.77 8.00 16.51
C ALA A 492 -7.47 9.23 15.90
N TYR A 493 -8.62 8.99 15.27
CA TYR A 493 -9.33 9.98 14.47
C TYR A 493 -10.84 9.82 14.66
N GLY A 494 -11.55 10.94 14.79
CA GLY A 494 -13.01 10.93 14.74
C GLY A 494 -13.58 12.23 14.18
N GLN A 495 -14.68 12.09 13.44
CA GLN A 495 -15.32 13.17 12.70
C GLN A 495 -16.82 13.20 12.97
N LEU A 496 -17.39 14.40 12.96
CA LEU A 496 -18.82 14.66 13.08
C LEU A 496 -19.38 15.07 11.72
N ASP A 497 -20.39 14.34 11.26
CA ASP A 497 -21.08 14.57 9.99
C ASP A 497 -22.57 14.82 10.26
N ALA A 498 -23.20 15.71 9.50
CA ALA A 498 -24.63 15.99 9.60
C ALA A 498 -25.28 16.06 8.22
N SER A 499 -26.56 15.73 8.16
CA SER A 499 -27.39 15.94 6.97
C SER A 499 -28.80 16.32 7.38
N ILE A 500 -29.44 17.18 6.59
CA ILE A 500 -30.85 17.55 6.71
C ILE A 500 -31.46 17.56 5.31
N PHE A 501 -32.61 16.90 5.17
CA PHE A 501 -33.37 16.80 3.95
C PHE A 501 -34.80 17.24 4.22
N TYR A 502 -35.35 18.04 3.33
CA TYR A 502 -36.72 18.51 3.36
C TYR A 502 -37.40 18.19 2.03
N LYS A 503 -38.50 17.43 2.09
CA LYS A 503 -39.38 17.19 0.96
C LYS A 503 -40.30 18.40 0.79
N ILE A 504 -40.08 19.18 -0.26
CA ILE A 504 -40.91 20.35 -0.61
C ILE A 504 -42.22 19.86 -1.22
N THR A 505 -42.12 18.88 -2.13
CA THR A 505 -43.25 18.13 -2.70
C THR A 505 -42.91 16.63 -2.74
N GLU A 506 -43.79 15.79 -3.28
CA GLU A 506 -43.49 14.37 -3.51
C GLU A 506 -42.38 14.18 -4.56
N GLN A 507 -42.31 15.08 -5.54
CA GLN A 507 -41.33 15.07 -6.62
C GLN A 507 -40.06 15.83 -6.25
N LEU A 508 -40.14 16.86 -5.40
CA LEU A 508 -39.05 17.80 -5.14
C LEU A 508 -38.56 17.73 -3.69
N SER A 509 -37.25 17.50 -3.52
CA SER A 509 -36.59 17.61 -2.22
C SER A 509 -35.33 18.46 -2.27
N PHE A 510 -35.01 19.06 -1.14
CA PHE A 510 -33.78 19.80 -0.90
C PHE A 510 -33.00 19.14 0.24
N GLY A 511 -31.68 19.12 0.15
CA GLY A 511 -30.79 18.56 1.15
C GLY A 511 -29.57 19.44 1.41
N LEU A 512 -29.17 19.52 2.66
CA LEU A 512 -27.89 20.05 3.10
C LEU A 512 -27.12 18.95 3.81
N GLU A 513 -25.87 18.76 3.42
CA GLU A 513 -24.94 17.85 4.07
C GLU A 513 -23.73 18.64 4.55
N ALA A 514 -23.20 18.24 5.69
CA ALA A 514 -22.02 18.82 6.29
C ALA A 514 -21.12 17.67 6.79
N GLN A 515 -19.90 17.59 6.27
CA GLN A 515 -18.92 16.57 6.62
C GLN A 515 -17.80 17.19 7.45
N ASN A 516 -17.30 16.46 8.44
CA ASN A 516 -16.19 16.89 9.30
C ASN A 516 -16.43 18.26 9.96
N ILE A 517 -17.62 18.47 10.52
CA ILE A 517 -18.08 19.74 11.11
C ILE A 517 -17.20 20.17 12.30
N ASN A 518 -16.62 19.19 13.00
CA ASN A 518 -15.69 19.41 14.10
C ASN A 518 -14.25 19.71 13.66
N ASP A 519 -13.99 19.94 12.35
CA ASP A 519 -12.67 20.24 11.77
C ASP A 519 -11.58 19.24 12.21
N ALA A 520 -11.92 17.96 12.25
CA ALA A 520 -11.00 16.92 12.67
C ALA A 520 -9.87 16.75 11.64
N LYS A 521 -8.63 16.67 12.14
CA LYS A 521 -7.43 16.53 11.32
C LYS A 521 -6.95 15.08 11.37
N PHE A 522 -6.79 14.45 10.22
CA PHE A 522 -6.16 13.15 10.14
C PHE A 522 -4.65 13.32 10.30
N ARG A 523 -4.03 12.50 11.16
CA ARG A 523 -2.60 12.58 11.47
C ARG A 523 -1.93 11.25 11.25
N GLN A 524 -0.74 11.29 10.67
CA GLN A 524 0.20 10.19 10.69
C GLN A 524 1.25 10.45 11.77
N GLU A 525 1.59 9.40 12.48
CA GLU A 525 2.57 9.37 13.55
C GLU A 525 3.65 8.33 13.25
N MET A 526 4.78 8.44 13.93
CA MET A 526 5.85 7.44 13.92
C MET A 526 6.32 7.21 15.35
N ASP A 527 6.67 5.97 15.70
CA ASP A 527 7.23 5.68 17.02
C ASP A 527 8.76 5.69 16.98
N GLN A 528 9.37 6.23 18.03
CA GLN A 528 10.80 6.30 18.28
C GLN A 528 11.07 6.09 19.78
N THR A 529 12.33 5.88 20.17
CA THR A 529 12.73 5.69 21.58
C THR A 529 12.26 6.82 22.48
N ILE A 530 12.27 8.06 21.95
CA ILE A 530 11.83 9.28 22.64
C ILE A 530 10.30 9.48 22.60
N GLY A 531 9.54 8.45 22.25
CA GLY A 531 8.08 8.44 22.15
C GLY A 531 7.54 8.74 20.76
N THR A 532 6.21 8.76 20.64
CA THR A 532 5.51 9.01 19.38
C THR A 532 5.77 10.43 18.86
N LYS A 533 6.12 10.54 17.57
CA LYS A 533 6.31 11.80 16.85
C LYS A 533 5.30 11.94 15.72
N GLY A 534 4.94 13.17 15.40
CA GLY A 534 4.09 13.44 14.23
C GLY A 534 4.89 13.33 12.93
N ARG A 535 4.27 12.78 11.89
CA ARG A 535 4.86 12.58 10.56
C ARG A 535 4.20 13.46 9.51
N ALA A 536 2.86 13.42 9.43
CA ALA A 536 2.11 14.17 8.43
C ALA A 536 0.71 14.53 8.94
N TRP A 537 0.16 15.62 8.41
CA TRP A 537 -1.15 16.13 8.74
C TRP A 537 -1.98 16.31 7.48
N PHE A 538 -3.21 15.85 7.52
CA PHE A 538 -4.16 15.93 6.43
C PHE A 538 -5.37 16.71 6.94
N VAL A 539 -5.61 17.86 6.33
CA VAL A 539 -6.66 18.79 6.73
C VAL A 539 -7.58 18.98 5.55
N THR A 540 -8.77 18.40 5.67
CA THR A 540 -9.84 18.53 4.67
C THR A 540 -10.83 19.65 5.03
N GLY A 541 -10.79 20.14 6.28
CA GLY A 541 -11.75 21.11 6.80
C GLY A 541 -13.18 20.55 6.92
N PRO A 542 -14.11 21.36 7.44
CA PRO A 542 -15.55 21.16 7.25
C PRO A 542 -15.91 21.34 5.78
N ARG A 543 -16.80 20.47 5.27
CA ARG A 543 -17.26 20.52 3.87
C ARG A 543 -18.78 20.52 3.84
N TYR A 544 -19.37 21.40 3.04
CA TYR A 544 -20.82 21.55 2.93
C TYR A 544 -21.28 21.27 1.50
N THR A 545 -22.34 20.49 1.36
CA THR A 545 -22.96 20.16 0.08
C THR A 545 -24.43 20.53 0.15
N ALA A 546 -24.90 21.34 -0.80
CA ALA A 546 -26.32 21.57 -1.03
C ALA A 546 -26.76 20.75 -2.25
N GLN A 547 -27.89 20.05 -2.13
CA GLN A 547 -28.45 19.23 -3.20
C GLN A 547 -29.95 19.47 -3.36
N MET A 548 -30.41 19.42 -4.60
CA MET A 548 -31.82 19.47 -4.95
C MET A 548 -32.13 18.28 -5.84
N ARG A 549 -33.17 17.52 -5.52
CA ARG A 549 -33.57 16.32 -6.27
C ARG A 549 -35.00 16.49 -6.75
N TYR A 550 -35.19 16.28 -8.04
CA TYR A 550 -36.51 16.20 -8.67
C TYR A 550 -36.70 14.79 -9.25
N SER A 551 -37.83 14.15 -8.96
CA SER A 551 -38.21 12.85 -9.52
C SER A 551 -39.46 13.03 -10.37
N PHE A 552 -39.40 12.65 -11.65
CA PHE A 552 -40.47 12.79 -12.63
C PHE A 552 -41.17 11.46 -12.91
#